data_AF-A0A9D7Y883-F1
#
_entry.id   AF-A0A9D7Y883-F1
#
_cell.length_a   1.000
_cell.length_b   1.000
_cell.length_c   1.000
_cell.angle_alpha   90.00
_cell.angle_beta   90.00
_cell.angle_gamma   90.00
#
_symmetry.space_group_name_H-M   'P 1'
#
loop_
_entity.id
_entity.type
_entity.pdbx_description
1 polymer ?
#
loop_
_entity_poly.entity_id
_entity_poly.type
_entity_poly.pdbx_seq_one_letter_code
_entity_poly.pdbx_strand_id
1 'polypeptide(L)' 'MDEKERYINYKFNKTVVSRITNLKNAELDTFMVRYRPDFDFVQQCNELTFNQYILNASYHYKMEMLKPDAIKE' A
#
# COMPACT_ATOMS: atom_id res chain seq x y z
N MET A 1 19.06 3.41 13.35
CA MET A 1 18.02 4.08 12.52
C MET A 1 16.95 3.09 12.06
N ASP A 2 16.94 1.89 12.63
CA ASP A 2 16.28 0.70 12.13
C ASP A 2 14.90 0.45 12.75
N GLU A 3 14.63 1.08 13.89
CA GLU A 3 13.33 0.98 14.58
C GLU A 3 12.20 1.56 13.73
N LYS A 4 12.50 2.63 12.99
CA LYS A 4 11.54 3.29 12.10
C LYS A 4 11.12 2.35 10.98
N GLU A 5 12.09 1.76 10.30
CA GLU A 5 11.83 0.82 9.21
C GLU A 5 11.17 -0.46 9.71
N ARG A 6 11.57 -0.96 10.88
CA ARG A 6 10.95 -2.14 11.49
C ARG A 6 9.49 -1.88 11.86
N TYR A 7 9.16 -0.69 12.33
CA TYR A 7 7.79 -0.29 12.64
C TYR A 7 6.93 -0.21 11.37
N ILE A 8 7.45 0.40 10.30
CA ILE A 8 6.77 0.42 8.99
C ILE A 8 6.56 -1.00 8.48
N ASN A 9 7.59 -1.84 8.50
CA ASN A 9 7.49 -3.22 8.02
C ASN A 9 6.51 -4.05 8.86
N TYR A 10 6.39 -3.78 10.15
CA TYR A 10 5.42 -4.44 11.01
C TYR A 10 3.98 -4.06 10.66
N LYS A 11 3.70 -2.76 10.49
CA LYS A 11 2.37 -2.24 10.10
C LYS A 11 2.03 -2.56 8.63
N PHE A 12 2.97 -2.34 7.73
CA PHE A 12 2.87 -2.53 6.28
C PHE A 12 3.52 -3.85 5.84
N ASN A 13 3.01 -4.97 6.35
CA ASN A 13 3.49 -6.29 5.95
C ASN A 13 2.64 -6.92 4.83
N LYS A 14 3.22 -7.89 4.12
CA LYS A 14 2.57 -8.64 3.03
C LYS A 14 1.21 -9.20 3.44
N THR A 15 1.07 -9.71 4.66
CA THR A 15 -0.16 -10.32 5.17
C THR A 15 -1.29 -9.30 5.36
N VAL A 16 -1.00 -8.16 5.98
CA VAL A 16 -1.97 -7.07 6.22
C VAL A 16 -2.40 -6.48 4.90
N VAL A 17 -1.44 -6.11 4.04
CA VAL A 17 -1.71 -5.52 2.74
C VAL A 17 -2.50 -6.50 1.86
N SER A 18 -2.12 -7.78 1.80
CA SER A 18 -2.85 -8.79 1.02
C SER A 18 -4.27 -8.99 1.56
N ARG A 19 -4.47 -8.99 2.89
CA ARG A 19 -5.81 -9.13 3.49
C ARG A 19 -6.72 -7.94 3.18
N ILE A 20 -6.19 -6.72 3.12
CA ILE A 20 -6.98 -5.49 2.83
C ILE A 20 -7.25 -5.35 1.34
N THR A 21 -6.22 -5.49 0.51
CA THR A 21 -6.28 -5.19 -0.93
C THR A 21 -6.76 -6.38 -1.77
N ASN A 22 -6.69 -7.58 -1.19
CA ASN A 22 -6.89 -8.86 -1.85
C ASN A 22 -5.94 -9.11 -3.04
N LEU A 23 -4.81 -8.37 -3.10
CA LEU A 23 -3.77 -8.54 -4.11
C LEU A 23 -2.92 -9.78 -3.80
N LYS A 24 -2.44 -10.45 -4.85
CA LYS A 24 -1.68 -11.70 -4.76
C LYS A 24 -0.37 -11.64 -5.56
N ASN A 25 0.63 -12.38 -5.10
CA ASN A 25 1.90 -12.62 -5.80
C ASN A 25 2.57 -11.33 -6.29
N ALA A 26 2.73 -11.17 -7.62
CA ALA A 26 3.44 -10.06 -8.24
C ALA A 26 2.76 -8.69 -8.04
N GLU A 27 1.41 -8.67 -7.98
CA GLU A 27 0.68 -7.42 -7.75
C GLU A 27 0.91 -6.90 -6.33
N LEU A 28 0.96 -7.81 -5.35
CA LEU A 28 1.23 -7.45 -3.97
C LEU A 28 2.65 -6.89 -3.81
N ASP A 29 3.64 -7.53 -4.44
CA ASP A 29 5.03 -7.07 -4.36
C ASP A 29 5.21 -5.70 -5.01
N THR A 30 4.62 -5.52 -6.20
CA THR A 30 4.60 -4.23 -6.91
C THR A 30 3.92 -3.13 -6.09
N PHE A 31 2.74 -3.45 -5.53
CA PHE A 31 1.99 -2.52 -4.69
C PHE A 31 2.79 -2.11 -3.45
N MET A 32 3.47 -3.06 -2.81
CA MET A 32 4.27 -2.79 -1.62
C MET A 32 5.46 -1.87 -1.88
N VAL A 33 6.06 -1.94 -3.07
CA VAL A 33 7.14 -1.02 -3.45
C VAL A 33 6.59 0.34 -3.83
N ARG A 34 5.48 0.38 -4.58
CA ARG A 34 4.93 1.60 -5.17
C ARG A 34 4.16 2.48 -4.20
N TYR A 35 3.45 1.87 -3.24
CA TYR A 35 2.64 2.57 -2.24
C TYR A 35 3.20 2.40 -0.81
N ARG A 36 4.53 2.23 -0.68
CA ARG A 36 5.17 2.17 0.64
C ARG A 36 5.02 3.53 1.34
N PRO A 37 4.35 3.60 2.50
CA PRO A 37 4.17 4.85 3.22
C PRO A 37 5.46 5.26 3.94
N ASP A 38 5.61 6.55 4.17
CA ASP A 38 6.75 7.14 4.87
C ASP A 38 6.61 6.97 6.40
N PHE A 39 7.74 6.98 7.12
CA PHE A 39 7.74 6.72 8.56
C PHE A 39 6.85 7.70 9.32
N ASP A 40 6.95 8.98 8.99
CA ASP A 40 6.21 10.04 9.65
C ASP A 40 4.69 9.84 9.51
N PHE A 41 4.26 9.44 8.30
CA PHE A 41 2.85 9.12 8.02
C PHE A 41 2.37 7.92 8.85
N VAL A 42 3.15 6.82 8.90
CA VAL A 42 2.78 5.64 9.71
C VAL A 42 2.78 5.95 11.20
N GLN A 43 3.65 6.85 11.65
CA GLN A 43 3.71 7.26 13.05
C GLN A 43 2.54 8.16 13.44
N GLN A 44 2.10 9.05 12.54
CA GLN A 44 0.96 9.94 12.78
C GLN A 44 -0.40 9.28 12.52
N CYS A 45 -0.45 8.24 11.69
CA CYS A 45 -1.69 7.55 11.36
C CYS A 45 -2.14 6.58 12.45
N ASN A 46 -3.42 6.66 12.78
CA ASN A 46 -4.11 5.61 13.51
C ASN A 46 -4.35 4.38 12.62
N GLU A 47 -4.58 3.22 13.23
CA GLU A 47 -4.79 1.96 12.52
C GLU A 47 -5.95 2.02 11.51
N LEU A 48 -7.04 2.72 11.85
CA LEU A 48 -8.17 2.92 10.94
C LEU A 48 -7.76 3.72 9.70
N THR A 49 -7.12 4.87 9.89
CA THR A 49 -6.64 5.74 8.80
C THR A 49 -5.64 5.01 7.92
N PHE A 50 -4.76 4.21 8.54
CA PHE A 50 -3.78 3.41 7.83
C PHE A 50 -4.42 2.32 6.97
N ASN A 51 -5.40 1.59 7.50
CA ASN A 51 -6.15 0.60 6.73
C ASN A 51 -6.90 1.24 5.56
N GLN A 52 -7.47 2.42 5.78
CA GLN A 52 -8.20 3.16 4.76
C GLN A 52 -7.26 3.69 3.67
N TYR A 53 -6.05 4.12 4.03
CA TYR A 53 -4.98 4.46 3.08
C TYR A 53 -4.63 3.25 2.19
N ILE A 54 -4.39 2.08 2.78
CA ILE A 54 -4.08 0.85 2.02
C ILE A 54 -5.22 0.50 1.07
N LEU A 55 -6.47 0.59 1.53
CA LEU A 55 -7.64 0.31 0.73
C LEU A 55 -7.76 1.27 -0.47
N ASN A 56 -7.66 2.58 -0.23
CA ASN A 56 -7.69 3.59 -1.29
C ASN A 56 -6.56 3.40 -2.28
N ALA A 57 -5.33 3.21 -1.80
CA ALA A 57 -4.17 2.94 -2.64
C ALA A 57 -4.41 1.71 -3.54
N SER A 58 -5.01 0.64 -3.01
CA SER A 58 -5.35 -0.56 -3.79
C SER A 58 -6.41 -0.30 -4.86
N TYR A 59 -7.34 0.60 -4.57
CA TYR A 59 -8.35 1.03 -5.52
C TYR A 59 -7.70 1.81 -6.67
N HIS A 60 -6.84 2.77 -6.35
CA HIS A 60 -6.04 3.50 -7.35
C HIS A 60 -5.20 2.55 -8.20
N TYR A 61 -4.48 1.62 -7.58
CA TYR A 61 -3.68 0.64 -8.28
C TYR A 61 -4.52 -0.20 -9.25
N LYS A 62 -5.66 -0.73 -8.80
CA LYS A 62 -6.57 -1.50 -9.67
C LYS A 62 -7.14 -0.64 -10.80
N MET A 63 -7.50 0.62 -10.52
CA MET A 63 -8.01 1.55 -11.53
C MET A 63 -6.94 1.88 -12.58
N GLU A 64 -5.68 2.04 -12.19
CA GLU A 64 -4.55 2.20 -13.11
C GLU A 64 -4.38 0.95 -13.98
N MET A 65 -4.44 -0.26 -13.40
CA MET A 65 -4.34 -1.50 -14.17
C MET A 65 -5.53 -1.72 -15.13
N LEU A 66 -6.72 -1.25 -14.78
CA LEU A 66 -7.92 -1.31 -15.62
C LEU A 66 -7.96 -0.25 -16.72
N LYS A 67 -7.08 0.76 -16.68
CA LYS A 67 -6.97 1.79 -17.73
C LYS A 67 -5.65 1.66 -18.51
N PRO A 68 -5.49 0.63 -19.38
CA PRO A 68 -4.35 0.60 -20.30
C PRO A 68 -4.41 1.69 -21.38
N ASP A 69 -5.57 2.35 -21.62
CA ASP A 69 -5.80 3.24 -22.78
C ASP A 69 -6.21 4.69 -22.43
N ALA A 70 -6.06 5.16 -21.19
CA ALA A 70 -6.43 6.54 -20.83
C ALA A 70 -5.26 7.54 -20.80
N ILE A 71 -4.03 7.11 -21.13
CA ILE A 71 -2.86 7.99 -21.28
C ILE A 71 -2.40 7.93 -22.74
N LYS A 72 -3.30 8.31 -23.64
CA LYS A 72 -2.99 8.79 -25.00
C LYS A 72 -4.08 9.79 -25.39
N GLU A 73 -3.95 11.02 -24.90
CA GLU A 73 -4.48 12.20 -25.61
C GLU A 73 -3.48 13.35 -25.45
#